data_AF-A0A918DBJ1-F1
#
_entry.id   AF-A0A918DBJ1-F1
#
_cell.length_a   1.000
_cell.length_b   1.000
_cell.length_c   1.000
_cell.angle_alpha   90.00
_cell.angle_beta   90.00
_cell.angle_gamma   90.00
#
_symmetry.space_group_name_H-M   'P 1'
#
loop_
_entity.id
_entity.type
_entity.pdbx_description
1 polymer ?
#
loop_
_entity_poly.entity_id
_entity_poly.type
_entity_poly.pdbx_seq_one_letter_code
_entity_poly.pdbx_strand_id
1 'polypeptide(L)'
;MRIHFSPIFADGSLSLAREGDTLVIDGEAFDFSQLAEGHVLPRAAVSCAMVASDVTRQDGQIVLTLLLPHGSDAAEAIRFPAPVDLVEDGPVDAPGLTQPNEATTIGDIDWQQSYNPGAPVIPAEVSRFQARAALHIAGLLPSVEAALAAADPLAQIAWADAQVFRRDSPTIAALSAAIGMTEAQIDALFLAAAQIQA
;
A
#
# COMPACT_ATOMS: atom_id res chain seq x y z
N MET A 1 -23.08 -17.26 7.68
CA MET A 1 -22.26 -16.89 8.86
C MET A 1 -21.15 -15.99 8.35
N ARG A 2 -21.00 -14.78 8.91
CA ARG A 2 -20.00 -13.81 8.46
C ARG A 2 -18.85 -13.74 9.45
N ILE A 3 -17.64 -13.95 8.98
CA ILE A 3 -16.42 -13.94 9.80
C ILE A 3 -15.54 -12.77 9.38
N HIS A 4 -15.23 -11.90 10.33
CA HIS A 4 -14.16 -10.93 10.22
C HIS A 4 -12.86 -11.51 10.77
N PHE A 5 -11.73 -10.98 10.33
CA PHE A 5 -10.42 -11.44 10.78
C PHE A 5 -9.60 -10.28 11.32
N SER A 6 -8.90 -10.51 12.44
CA SER A 6 -7.90 -9.63 13.02
C SER A 6 -6.53 -10.32 12.92
N PRO A 7 -5.68 -9.92 11.98
CA PRO A 7 -4.33 -10.47 11.84
C PRO A 7 -3.50 -10.26 13.09
N ILE A 8 -2.75 -11.29 13.50
CA ILE A 8 -1.76 -11.20 14.58
C ILE A 8 -0.44 -11.81 14.12
N PHE A 9 0.67 -11.16 14.48
CA PHE A 9 1.99 -11.73 14.27
C PHE A 9 2.26 -12.77 15.37
N ALA A 10 1.97 -14.02 15.06
CA ALA A 10 2.12 -15.16 15.95
C ALA A 10 2.37 -16.42 15.12
N ASP A 11 3.24 -17.29 15.63
CA ASP A 11 3.42 -18.62 15.04
C ASP A 11 2.16 -19.46 15.26
N GLY A 12 1.65 -20.08 14.20
CA GLY A 12 0.45 -20.91 14.24
C GLY A 12 -0.29 -20.89 12.90
N SER A 13 -1.25 -21.80 12.77
CA SER A 13 -2.20 -21.86 11.65
C SER A 13 -3.62 -21.85 12.20
N LEU A 14 -4.54 -21.19 11.51
CA LEU A 14 -5.97 -21.23 11.83
C LEU A 14 -6.67 -22.14 10.82
N SER A 15 -7.38 -23.16 11.32
CA SER A 15 -8.25 -24.02 10.51
C SER A 15 -9.70 -23.84 10.91
N LEU A 16 -10.58 -23.74 9.92
CA LEU A 16 -11.99 -23.42 10.09
C LEU A 16 -12.87 -24.39 9.31
N ALA A 17 -14.01 -24.77 9.87
CA ALA A 17 -15.09 -25.44 9.13
C ALA A 17 -16.45 -24.97 9.65
N ARG A 18 -17.47 -24.91 8.80
CA ARG A 18 -18.84 -24.58 9.19
C ARG A 18 -19.75 -25.78 9.09
N GLU A 19 -20.64 -25.92 10.07
CA GLU A 19 -21.75 -26.87 10.08
C GLU A 19 -23.01 -26.18 10.62
N GLY A 20 -23.80 -25.60 9.71
CA GLY A 20 -24.99 -24.81 10.04
C GLY A 20 -24.65 -23.54 10.82
N ASP A 21 -25.09 -23.49 12.08
CA ASP A 21 -24.77 -22.43 13.05
C ASP A 21 -23.59 -22.84 13.97
N THR A 22 -22.95 -23.98 13.72
CA THR A 22 -21.73 -24.43 14.41
C THR A 22 -20.50 -24.00 13.61
N LEU A 23 -19.52 -23.43 14.30
CA LEU A 23 -18.20 -23.13 13.76
C LEU A 23 -17.16 -24.05 14.40
N VAL A 24 -16.43 -24.79 13.59
CA VAL A 24 -15.30 -25.61 14.02
C VAL A 24 -14.02 -24.81 13.85
N ILE A 25 -13.28 -24.61 14.93
CA ILE A 25 -12.00 -23.87 14.97
C ILE A 25 -10.93 -24.84 15.48
N ASP A 26 -9.92 -25.13 14.67
CA ASP A 26 -8.84 -26.06 15.02
C ASP A 26 -9.31 -27.44 15.54
N GLY A 27 -10.44 -27.89 14.99
CA GLY A 27 -11.09 -29.16 15.33
C GLY A 27 -12.04 -29.10 16.53
N GLU A 28 -12.15 -27.96 17.23
CA GLU A 28 -13.11 -27.75 18.31
C GLU A 28 -14.40 -27.09 17.79
N ALA A 29 -15.56 -27.69 18.09
CA ALA A 29 -16.86 -27.23 17.61
C ALA A 29 -17.51 -26.24 18.59
N PHE A 30 -17.90 -25.07 18.08
CA PHE A 30 -18.62 -24.02 18.81
C PHE A 30 -20.02 -23.87 18.23
N ASP A 31 -21.02 -24.36 18.95
CA ASP A 31 -22.44 -24.31 18.55
C ASP A 31 -23.08 -22.98 18.92
N PHE A 32 -23.49 -22.20 17.91
CA PHE A 32 -24.21 -20.93 18.09
C PHE A 32 -25.71 -21.04 17.75
N SER A 33 -26.26 -22.24 17.58
CA SER A 33 -27.68 -22.47 17.27
C SER A 33 -28.63 -21.85 18.31
N GLN A 34 -28.17 -21.71 19.56
CA GLN A 34 -28.92 -21.11 20.67
C GLN A 34 -28.94 -19.57 20.64
N LEU A 35 -28.16 -18.93 19.78
CA LEU A 35 -28.13 -17.48 19.67
C LEU A 35 -29.31 -17.00 18.83
N ALA A 36 -30.27 -16.32 19.47
CA ALA A 36 -31.42 -15.74 18.79
C ALA A 36 -31.06 -14.44 18.06
N GLU A 37 -31.90 -14.03 17.10
CA GLU A 37 -31.73 -12.79 16.34
C GLU A 37 -31.62 -11.56 17.26
N GLY A 38 -30.63 -10.70 17.01
CA GLY A 38 -30.37 -9.50 17.81
C GLY A 38 -29.71 -9.76 19.17
N HIS A 39 -29.46 -11.02 19.55
CA HIS A 39 -28.71 -11.34 20.77
C HIS A 39 -27.20 -11.27 20.56
N VAL A 40 -26.53 -11.02 21.69
CA VAL A 40 -25.07 -10.95 21.80
C VAL A 40 -24.63 -12.03 22.78
N LEU A 41 -23.74 -12.92 22.34
CA LEU A 41 -22.97 -13.82 23.19
C LEU A 41 -21.63 -13.15 23.50
N PRO A 42 -21.37 -12.73 24.75
CA PRO A 42 -20.13 -12.07 25.11
C PRO A 42 -18.93 -12.97 24.82
N ARG A 43 -17.82 -12.39 24.37
CA ARG A 43 -16.57 -13.14 24.09
C ARG A 43 -16.10 -13.96 25.28
N ALA A 44 -16.36 -13.48 26.50
CA ALA A 44 -15.96 -14.17 27.74
C ALA A 44 -16.74 -15.47 27.99
N ALA A 45 -17.89 -15.66 27.35
CA ALA A 45 -18.65 -16.91 27.39
C ALA A 45 -18.15 -17.95 26.38
N VAL A 46 -17.33 -17.55 25.40
CA VAL A 46 -16.74 -18.45 24.41
C VAL A 46 -15.35 -18.87 24.90
N SER A 47 -15.17 -20.17 25.15
CA SER A 47 -13.88 -20.72 25.62
C SER A 47 -12.88 -20.93 24.48
N CYS A 48 -12.76 -19.95 23.59
CA CYS A 48 -11.86 -20.00 22.44
C CYS A 48 -10.94 -18.76 22.45
N ALA A 49 -9.63 -18.99 22.51
CA ALA A 49 -8.66 -17.89 22.45
C ALA A 49 -8.63 -17.18 21.09
N MET A 50 -9.08 -17.86 20.03
CA MET A 50 -9.11 -17.33 18.66
C MET A 50 -10.27 -16.37 18.42
N VAL A 51 -11.28 -16.33 19.29
CA VAL A 51 -12.43 -15.41 19.14
C VAL A 51 -12.08 -14.04 19.75
N ALA A 52 -12.01 -13.02 18.90
CA ALA A 52 -11.55 -11.68 19.25
C ALA A 52 -12.68 -10.70 19.60
N SER A 53 -13.92 -11.03 19.25
CA SER A 53 -15.11 -10.19 19.48
C SER A 53 -16.20 -10.95 20.22
N ASP A 54 -17.25 -10.23 20.64
CA ASP A 54 -18.53 -10.86 20.95
C ASP A 54 -19.09 -11.53 19.68
N VAL A 55 -19.90 -12.57 19.87
CA VAL A 55 -20.59 -13.26 18.79
C VAL A 55 -22.02 -12.73 18.75
N THR A 56 -22.47 -12.25 17.60
CA THR A 56 -23.81 -11.66 17.46
C THR A 56 -24.59 -12.37 16.36
N ARG A 57 -25.92 -12.34 16.44
CA ARG A 57 -26.78 -12.71 15.32
C ARG A 57 -27.43 -11.46 14.73
N GLN A 58 -27.08 -11.15 13.49
CA GLN A 58 -27.57 -9.98 12.76
C GLN A 58 -28.07 -10.42 11.38
N ASP A 59 -29.29 -9.99 11.03
CA ASP A 59 -29.95 -10.34 9.77
C ASP A 59 -30.01 -11.87 9.54
N GLY A 60 -30.24 -12.63 10.62
CA GLY A 60 -30.28 -14.08 10.61
C GLY A 60 -28.91 -14.77 10.57
N GLN A 61 -27.81 -14.02 10.47
CA GLN A 61 -26.46 -14.57 10.36
C GLN A 61 -25.65 -14.40 11.65
N ILE A 62 -24.92 -15.45 12.03
CA ILE A 62 -23.88 -15.33 13.06
C ILE A 62 -22.73 -14.47 12.51
N VAL A 63 -22.34 -13.44 13.26
CA VAL A 63 -21.26 -12.49 12.95
C VAL A 63 -20.26 -12.45 14.10
N LEU A 64 -18.98 -12.68 13.82
CA LEU A 64 -17.88 -12.62 14.78
C LEU A 64 -16.54 -12.24 14.12
N THR A 65 -15.54 -11.90 14.95
CA THR A 65 -14.16 -11.68 14.53
C THR A 65 -13.23 -12.74 15.11
N LEU A 66 -12.38 -13.32 14.27
CA LEU A 66 -11.36 -14.28 14.66
C LEU A 66 -9.95 -13.70 14.54
N LEU A 67 -9.05 -14.12 15.43
CA LEU A 67 -7.61 -13.88 15.30
C LEU A 67 -7.05 -14.72 14.15
N LEU A 68 -6.25 -14.12 13.27
CA LEU A 68 -5.61 -14.80 12.15
C LEU A 68 -4.09 -14.77 12.35
N PRO A 69 -3.48 -15.85 12.90
CA PRO A 69 -2.04 -15.94 13.08
C PRO A 69 -1.32 -15.95 11.75
N HIS A 70 -0.22 -15.20 11.66
CA HIS A 70 0.62 -15.19 10.47
C HIS A 70 2.10 -14.96 10.80
N GLY A 71 2.97 -15.55 9.98
CA GLY A 71 4.41 -15.35 10.03
C GLY A 71 4.88 -14.12 9.26
N SER A 72 6.20 -13.94 9.14
CA SER A 72 6.82 -12.83 8.39
C SER A 72 6.52 -12.86 6.89
N ASP A 73 6.35 -14.05 6.33
CA ASP A 73 6.13 -14.25 4.89
C ASP A 73 4.65 -14.29 4.50
N ALA A 74 3.77 -13.75 5.35
CA ALA A 74 2.34 -13.76 5.13
C ALA A 74 1.93 -12.91 3.91
N ALA A 75 1.10 -13.50 3.05
CA ALA A 75 0.49 -12.81 1.92
C ALA A 75 -0.29 -11.55 2.38
N GLU A 76 -0.42 -10.57 1.50
CA GLU A 76 -1.18 -9.35 1.81
C GLU A 76 -2.63 -9.65 2.19
N ALA A 77 -3.27 -10.61 1.53
CA ALA A 77 -4.62 -11.08 1.85
C ALA A 77 -4.75 -11.64 3.29
N ILE A 78 -3.66 -12.10 3.89
CA ILE A 78 -3.62 -12.57 5.29
C ILE A 78 -3.36 -11.40 6.25
N ARG A 79 -2.55 -10.42 5.83
CA ARG A 79 -2.25 -9.20 6.61
C ARG A 79 -3.38 -8.17 6.59
N PHE A 80 -4.24 -8.22 5.56
CA PHE A 80 -5.40 -7.35 5.37
C PHE A 80 -6.61 -8.16 4.90
N PRO A 81 -7.15 -9.05 5.75
CA PRO A 81 -8.17 -10.00 5.37
C PRO A 81 -9.51 -9.30 5.14
N ALA A 82 -10.14 -9.60 4.01
CA ALA A 82 -11.53 -9.28 3.78
C ALA A 82 -12.43 -10.18 4.67
N PRO A 83 -13.61 -9.69 5.11
CA PRO A 83 -14.59 -10.54 5.77
C PRO A 83 -15.06 -11.67 4.84
N VAL A 84 -15.33 -12.84 5.40
CA VAL A 84 -15.78 -14.02 4.66
C VAL A 84 -17.21 -14.35 5.03
N ASP A 85 -18.05 -14.53 4.01
CA ASP A 85 -19.41 -15.04 4.15
C ASP A 85 -19.43 -16.55 3.90
N LEU A 86 -19.62 -17.30 4.97
CA LEU A 86 -19.83 -18.74 4.92
C LEU A 86 -21.29 -18.99 4.60
N VAL A 87 -21.54 -19.47 3.38
CA VAL A 87 -22.88 -19.78 2.85
C VAL A 87 -23.13 -21.28 2.83
N GLU A 88 -22.10 -22.09 2.58
CA GLU A 88 -22.17 -23.56 2.57
C GLU A 88 -21.50 -24.17 3.80
N ASP A 89 -21.86 -25.42 4.11
CA ASP A 89 -21.21 -26.23 5.15
C ASP A 89 -19.96 -26.90 4.58
N GLY A 90 -18.93 -27.05 5.40
CA GLY A 90 -17.67 -27.65 5.01
C GLY A 90 -16.43 -26.89 5.51
N PRO A 91 -15.23 -27.37 5.14
CA PRO A 91 -13.99 -26.68 5.46
C PRO A 91 -13.99 -25.28 4.84
N VAL A 92 -13.59 -24.31 5.65
CA VAL A 92 -13.46 -22.91 5.24
C VAL A 92 -12.00 -22.69 4.89
N ASP A 93 -11.74 -22.48 3.61
CA ASP A 93 -10.46 -21.93 3.18
C ASP A 93 -10.39 -20.48 3.67
N ALA A 94 -9.69 -20.26 4.78
CA ALA A 94 -9.35 -18.91 5.23
C ALA A 94 -8.71 -18.16 4.05
N PRO A 95 -9.01 -16.86 3.86
CA PRO A 95 -8.59 -16.13 2.67
C PRO A 95 -7.05 -16.15 2.55
N GLY A 96 -6.53 -16.95 1.61
CA GLY A 96 -5.10 -17.11 1.34
C GLY A 96 -4.50 -18.52 1.41
N LEU A 97 -5.28 -19.59 1.71
CA LEU A 97 -4.76 -20.97 1.70
C LEU A 97 -4.84 -21.71 0.35
N THR A 98 -5.49 -21.13 -0.65
CA THR A 98 -5.29 -21.52 -2.05
C THR A 98 -4.24 -20.58 -2.64
N GLN A 99 -3.05 -21.09 -2.99
CA GLN A 99 -2.23 -20.40 -3.99
C GLN A 99 -3.14 -20.18 -5.20
N PRO A 100 -3.32 -18.95 -5.71
CA PRO A 100 -4.07 -18.78 -6.94
C PRO A 100 -3.18 -19.24 -8.10
N ASN A 101 -3.15 -20.55 -8.35
CA ASN A 101 -2.72 -21.11 -9.62
C ASN A 101 -3.91 -21.40 -10.52
N GLU A 102 -4.86 -20.47 -10.62
CA GLU A 102 -5.76 -20.43 -11.78
C GLU A 102 -5.85 -19.00 -12.28
N ALA A 103 -4.93 -18.71 -13.19
CA ALA A 103 -4.95 -17.57 -14.08
C ALA A 103 -6.31 -17.48 -14.77
N THR A 104 -7.17 -16.59 -14.29
CA THR A 104 -8.19 -16.00 -15.14
C THR A 104 -7.46 -15.11 -16.12
N THR A 105 -7.42 -15.56 -17.39
CA THR A 105 -6.94 -14.79 -18.53
C THR A 105 -7.68 -13.46 -18.61
N ILE A 106 -7.10 -12.41 -18.03
CA ILE A 106 -7.35 -11.03 -18.46
C ILE A 106 -6.51 -10.87 -19.72
N GLY A 107 -7.17 -10.81 -20.87
CA GLY A 107 -6.53 -10.41 -22.11
C GLY A 107 -5.79 -9.09 -21.92
N ASP A 108 -4.52 -9.10 -22.27
CA ASP A 108 -3.77 -7.94 -22.77
C ASP A 108 -3.64 -6.74 -21.81
N ILE A 109 -3.22 -6.98 -20.56
CA ILE A 109 -2.41 -5.97 -19.87
C ILE A 109 -1.17 -6.65 -19.30
N ASP A 110 -0.02 -6.34 -19.91
CA ASP A 110 1.29 -6.75 -19.42
C ASP A 110 1.66 -5.92 -18.17
N TRP A 111 1.18 -6.38 -17.02
CA TRP A 111 1.49 -5.81 -15.71
C TRP A 111 2.88 -6.19 -15.19
N GLN A 112 3.70 -6.98 -15.92
CA GLN A 112 5.09 -7.28 -15.51
C GLN A 112 6.08 -6.17 -15.87
N GLN A 113 5.72 -5.26 -16.79
CA GLN A 113 6.60 -4.14 -17.14
C GLN A 113 6.49 -2.95 -16.16
N SER A 114 5.49 -2.92 -15.27
CA SER A 114 5.17 -1.73 -14.46
C SER A 114 5.75 -1.74 -13.04
N TYR A 115 6.29 -2.85 -12.54
CA TYR A 115 6.88 -2.90 -11.20
C TYR A 115 8.41 -3.05 -11.27
N ASN A 116 9.10 -1.91 -11.21
CA ASN A 116 10.54 -1.85 -10.98
C ASN A 116 10.82 -1.31 -9.55
N PRO A 117 10.86 -2.18 -8.53
CA PRO A 117 11.11 -1.79 -7.14
C PRO A 117 12.53 -1.24 -6.89
N GLY A 118 13.37 -1.17 -7.93
CA GLY A 118 14.71 -0.59 -7.89
C GLY A 118 14.88 0.72 -8.68
N ALA A 119 13.79 1.31 -9.21
CA ALA A 119 13.90 2.63 -9.82
C ALA A 119 14.24 3.68 -8.75
N PRO A 120 15.30 4.50 -8.92
CA PRO A 120 15.61 5.52 -7.94
C PRO A 120 14.45 6.52 -7.86
N VAL A 121 13.94 6.75 -6.65
CA VAL A 121 12.89 7.76 -6.41
C VAL A 121 13.44 9.13 -6.81
N ILE A 122 12.85 9.75 -7.83
CA ILE A 122 13.23 11.09 -8.26
C ILE A 122 12.88 12.04 -7.10
N PRO A 123 13.86 12.76 -6.53
CA PRO A 123 13.58 13.72 -5.46
C PRO A 123 12.59 14.76 -5.95
N ALA A 124 11.48 14.94 -5.23
CA ALA A 124 10.49 15.98 -5.56
C ALA A 124 11.07 17.39 -5.37
N GLU A 125 12.09 17.52 -4.52
CA GLU A 125 12.76 18.77 -4.22
C GLU A 125 14.25 18.57 -3.94
N VAL A 126 15.05 19.59 -4.27
CA VAL A 126 16.49 19.64 -3.99
C VAL A 126 16.83 21.01 -3.42
N SER A 127 17.84 21.08 -2.56
CA SER A 127 18.32 22.38 -2.07
C SER A 127 18.92 23.20 -3.21
N ARG A 128 18.95 24.53 -3.03
CA ARG A 128 19.56 25.44 -3.99
C ARG A 128 21.00 25.07 -4.34
N PHE A 129 21.79 24.67 -3.34
CA PHE A 129 23.16 24.24 -3.53
C PHE A 129 23.25 22.99 -4.41
N GLN A 130 22.47 21.97 -4.09
CA GLN A 130 22.41 20.72 -4.85
C GLN A 130 22.00 20.95 -6.31
N ALA A 131 20.98 21.78 -6.56
CA ALA A 131 20.55 22.13 -7.92
C ALA A 131 21.66 22.85 -8.70
N ARG A 132 22.27 23.89 -8.12
CA ARG A 132 23.35 24.65 -8.77
C ARG A 132 24.60 23.81 -8.98
N ALA A 133 24.96 22.95 -8.04
CA ALA A 133 26.08 22.03 -8.15
C ALA A 133 25.84 20.99 -9.24
N ALA A 134 24.64 20.40 -9.32
CA ALA A 134 24.28 19.47 -10.38
C ALA A 134 24.33 20.13 -11.76
N LEU A 135 23.82 21.35 -11.90
CA LEU A 135 23.89 22.12 -13.14
C LEU A 135 25.34 22.49 -13.52
N HIS A 136 26.18 22.79 -12.54
CA HIS A 136 27.60 23.05 -12.75
C HIS A 136 28.33 21.79 -13.24
N ILE A 137 28.10 20.65 -12.58
CA ILE A 137 28.67 19.35 -12.97
C ILE A 137 28.19 18.93 -14.36
N ALA A 138 26.93 19.20 -14.71
CA ALA A 138 26.37 18.94 -16.03
C ALA A 138 26.83 19.93 -17.10
N GLY A 139 27.56 21.00 -16.74
CA GLY A 139 27.96 22.07 -17.66
C GLY A 139 26.81 22.92 -18.21
N LEU A 140 25.61 22.78 -17.64
CA LEU A 140 24.37 23.45 -18.09
C LEU A 140 24.13 24.78 -17.38
N LEU A 141 24.84 25.05 -16.29
CA LEU A 141 24.66 26.27 -15.50
C LEU A 141 24.77 27.56 -16.34
N PRO A 142 25.75 27.72 -17.26
CA PRO A 142 25.83 28.93 -18.09
C PRO A 142 24.62 29.11 -19.02
N SER A 143 24.10 28.01 -19.57
CA SER A 143 22.93 28.02 -20.45
C SER A 143 21.65 28.36 -19.68
N VAL A 144 21.50 27.85 -18.45
CA VAL A 144 20.37 28.18 -17.56
C VAL A 144 20.42 29.65 -17.15
N GLU A 145 21.60 30.17 -16.79
CA GLU A 145 21.75 31.59 -16.42
C GLU A 145 21.46 32.53 -17.61
N ALA A 146 21.87 32.16 -18.83
CA ALA A 146 21.52 32.90 -20.03
C ALA A 146 20.01 32.89 -20.32
N ALA A 147 19.34 31.74 -20.14
CA ALA A 147 17.89 31.65 -20.28
C ALA A 147 17.14 32.44 -19.19
N LEU A 148 17.65 32.41 -17.96
CA LEU A 148 17.10 33.16 -16.84
C LEU A 148 17.18 34.67 -17.04
N ALA A 149 18.24 35.18 -17.66
CA ALA A 149 18.38 36.59 -17.99
C ALA A 149 17.28 37.09 -18.94
N ALA A 150 16.73 36.20 -19.77
CA ALA A 150 15.59 36.47 -20.66
C ALA A 150 14.23 36.07 -20.05
N ALA A 151 14.22 35.45 -18.86
CA ALA A 151 13.02 35.01 -18.18
C ALA A 151 12.31 36.17 -17.46
N ASP A 152 11.08 35.92 -17.03
CA ASP A 152 10.28 36.90 -16.32
C ASP A 152 10.92 37.32 -14.97
N PRO A 153 10.65 38.55 -14.47
CA PRO A 153 11.24 39.02 -13.22
C PRO A 153 10.94 38.13 -12.00
N LEU A 154 9.81 37.42 -12.00
CA LEU A 154 9.44 36.52 -10.90
C LEU A 154 10.31 35.25 -10.93
N ALA A 155 10.63 34.70 -12.10
CA ALA A 155 11.59 33.62 -12.25
C ALA A 155 13.00 34.02 -11.78
N GLN A 156 13.42 35.26 -12.06
CA GLN A 156 14.70 35.80 -11.59
C GLN A 156 14.74 35.89 -10.05
N ILE A 157 13.67 36.39 -9.42
CA ILE A 157 13.54 36.44 -7.95
C ILE A 157 13.50 35.03 -7.37
N ALA A 158 12.71 34.12 -7.96
CA ALA A 158 12.63 32.74 -7.52
C ALA A 158 14.00 32.04 -7.59
N TRP A 159 14.75 32.22 -8.68
CA TRP A 159 16.12 31.71 -8.79
C TRP A 159 17.09 32.33 -7.77
N ALA A 160 16.90 33.61 -7.46
CA ALA A 160 17.74 34.38 -6.55
C ALA A 160 17.48 34.08 -5.07
N ASP A 161 16.24 33.77 -4.68
CA ASP A 161 15.84 33.69 -3.26
C ASP A 161 15.42 32.29 -2.82
N ALA A 162 15.06 31.40 -3.75
CA ALA A 162 14.63 30.04 -3.40
C ALA A 162 15.75 29.27 -2.69
N GLN A 163 15.40 28.71 -1.53
CA GLN A 163 16.25 27.80 -0.78
C GLN A 163 16.10 26.35 -1.27
N VAL A 164 14.93 26.04 -1.83
CA VAL A 164 14.54 24.71 -2.30
C VAL A 164 13.93 24.86 -3.69
N PHE A 165 14.37 24.01 -4.61
CA PHE A 165 13.82 23.90 -5.95
C PHE A 165 13.00 22.62 -6.04
N ARG A 166 11.71 22.75 -6.38
CA ARG A 166 10.80 21.62 -6.56
C ARG A 166 10.65 21.26 -8.03
N ARG A 167 10.58 19.97 -8.33
CA ARG A 167 10.46 19.42 -9.70
C ARG A 167 9.16 19.83 -10.40
N ASP A 168 8.12 20.13 -9.63
CA ASP A 168 6.81 20.61 -10.08
C ASP A 168 6.73 22.15 -10.22
N SER A 169 7.83 22.86 -9.98
CA SER A 169 7.83 24.33 -9.99
C SER A 169 7.67 24.91 -11.40
N PRO A 170 6.82 25.93 -11.58
CA PRO A 170 6.67 26.61 -12.87
C PRO A 170 7.97 27.25 -13.37
N THR A 171 8.86 27.68 -12.47
CA THR A 171 10.17 28.25 -12.84
C THR A 171 11.07 27.20 -13.49
N ILE A 172 11.06 25.96 -13.00
CA ILE A 172 11.87 24.88 -13.58
C ILE A 172 11.31 24.50 -14.94
N ALA A 173 9.98 24.36 -15.06
CA ALA A 173 9.32 24.06 -16.33
C ALA A 173 9.62 25.14 -17.40
N ALA A 174 9.60 26.42 -17.01
CA ALA A 174 9.92 27.53 -17.91
C ALA A 174 11.39 27.53 -18.36
N LEU A 175 12.33 27.35 -17.43
CA LEU A 175 13.77 27.34 -17.72
C LEU A 175 14.17 26.11 -18.55
N SER A 176 13.63 24.92 -18.23
CA SER A 176 13.93 23.69 -18.95
C SER A 176 13.39 23.74 -20.39
N ALA A 177 12.20 24.30 -20.59
CA ALA A 177 11.64 24.51 -21.93
C ALA A 177 12.49 25.49 -22.75
N ALA A 178 12.99 26.57 -22.15
CA ALA A 178 13.79 27.59 -22.83
C ALA A 178 15.13 27.05 -23.36
N ILE A 179 15.73 26.09 -22.67
CA ILE A 179 17.01 25.46 -23.08
C ILE A 179 16.82 24.09 -23.76
N GLY A 180 15.57 23.67 -24.02
CA GLY A 180 15.25 22.43 -24.72
C GLY A 180 15.55 21.15 -23.95
N MET A 181 15.52 21.19 -22.62
CA MET A 181 15.69 20.00 -21.78
C MET A 181 14.45 19.10 -21.81
N THR A 182 14.67 17.80 -21.91
CA THR A 182 13.61 16.79 -21.79
C THR A 182 13.30 16.48 -20.34
N GLU A 183 12.10 15.95 -20.05
CA GLU A 183 11.73 15.54 -18.69
C GLU A 183 12.72 14.54 -18.09
N ALA A 184 13.21 13.59 -18.89
CA ALA A 184 14.23 12.64 -18.46
C ALA A 184 15.56 13.30 -18.08
N GLN A 185 15.96 14.38 -18.77
CA GLN A 185 17.16 15.14 -18.41
C GLN A 185 16.97 15.94 -17.12
N ILE A 186 15.77 16.45 -16.88
CA ILE A 186 15.44 17.12 -15.61
C ILE A 186 15.47 16.08 -14.48
N ASP A 187 14.88 14.91 -14.67
CA ASP A 187 14.87 13.85 -13.66
C ASP A 187 16.28 13.36 -13.32
N ALA A 188 17.12 13.16 -14.34
CA ALA A 188 18.53 12.83 -14.16
C ALA A 188 19.29 13.91 -13.36
N LEU A 189 18.97 15.20 -13.58
CA LEU A 189 19.55 16.31 -12.84
C LEU A 189 19.13 16.30 -11.36
N PHE A 190 17.85 16.03 -11.08
CA PHE A 190 17.34 15.92 -9.70
C PHE A 190 17.95 14.72 -8.96
N LEU A 191 18.09 13.58 -9.64
CA LEU A 191 18.78 12.40 -9.09
C LEU A 191 20.25 12.70 -8.77
N ALA A 192 20.97 13.35 -9.69
CA ALA A 192 22.37 13.73 -9.49
C ALA A 192 22.50 14.75 -8.34
N ALA A 193 21.61 15.75 -8.29
CA ALA A 193 21.58 16.77 -7.25
C ALA A 193 21.42 16.18 -5.84
N ALA A 194 20.55 15.18 -5.66
CA ALA A 194 20.34 14.56 -4.35
C ALA A 194 21.57 13.79 -3.81
N GLN A 195 22.53 13.44 -4.67
CA GLN A 195 23.78 12.81 -4.24
C GLN A 195 24.85 13.81 -3.80
N ILE A 196 24.64 15.12 -4.02
CA ILE A 196 25.62 16.16 -3.70
C ILE A 196 25.45 16.59 -2.24
N GLN A 197 26.54 16.51 -1.49
CA GLN A 197 26.66 16.98 -0.11
C GLN A 197 27.56 18.23 -0.07
N ALA A 198 27.25 19.17 0.83
CA ALA A 198 27.96 20.44 1.00
C ALA A 198 29.16 20.31 1.96
#